data_AF-A0A0J9XEB6-F1
#
_entry.id   AF-A0A0J9XEB6-F1
#
_cell.length_a   1.000
_cell.length_b   1.000
_cell.length_c   1.000
_cell.angle_alpha   90.00
_cell.angle_beta   90.00
_cell.angle_gamma   90.00
#
_symmetry.space_group_name_H-M   'P 1'
#
loop_
_entity.id
_entity.type
_entity.pdbx_description
1 polymer ?
#
loop_
_entity_poly.entity_id
_entity_poly.type
_entity_poly.pdbx_seq_one_letter_code
_entity_poly.pdbx_strand_id
1 'polypeptide(L)'
;MTSYDMQKDKFLSLVDQFEGLTIQKYLLPEEDRKIPEIKYGFCIDLEATCASGPFDDNTHEVIEIGVVLVDFDKDNIIDTFNTFVKPTNEDARVLSDFCKNFTGIKQEDIDSAPSFIDALELLNQWVGKYDDILEPKPSTIKYPKTIKEAGEDADFPIWTQYRNFVWISHGLADFERFFAMKSCTINKTPLPPYMLGRYVDSMQHFSAAYRLYRTRHTMQHMCSKLNIPIVNQHRAIDDAILIGKIALKLEKKVPLRVSLNAFIDMDSPAYSGKFGTFDYYLSKDIRKKDFRYTPVETYSVHYKTNVLKKMSKRK
;
A
#
# COMPACT_ATOMS: atom_id res chain seq x y z
N MET A 1 -0.83 34.58 26.35
CA MET A 1 -0.73 33.17 25.94
C MET A 1 -2.02 32.81 25.22
N THR A 2 -1.94 32.42 23.96
CA THR A 2 -3.12 32.21 23.11
C THR A 2 -3.71 30.81 23.35
N SER A 3 -4.97 30.55 22.96
CA SER A 3 -5.57 29.21 23.08
C SER A 3 -4.84 28.16 22.23
N TYR A 4 -4.04 28.60 21.26
CA TYR A 4 -3.15 27.78 20.44
C TYR A 4 -1.91 27.31 21.21
N ASP A 5 -1.34 28.17 22.07
CA ASP A 5 -0.16 27.83 22.88
C ASP A 5 -0.51 26.78 23.95
N MET A 6 -1.69 26.88 24.57
CA MET A 6 -2.17 25.86 25.52
C MET A 6 -2.54 24.52 24.84
N GLN A 7 -2.97 24.55 23.57
CA GLN A 7 -3.25 23.33 22.80
C GLN A 7 -1.96 22.67 22.31
N LYS A 8 -0.93 23.46 21.98
CA LYS A 8 0.40 22.98 21.61
C LYS A 8 1.10 22.31 22.79
N ASP A 9 1.04 22.87 23.98
CA ASP A 9 1.64 22.25 25.18
C ASP A 9 0.88 20.98 25.61
N LYS A 10 -0.44 20.93 25.40
CA LYS A 10 -1.24 19.72 25.63
C LYS A 10 -0.99 18.65 24.56
N PHE A 11 -0.67 19.05 23.34
CA PHE A 11 -0.27 18.15 22.24
C PHE A 11 1.14 17.62 22.47
N LEU A 12 2.08 18.44 22.92
CA LEU A 12 3.45 18.04 23.23
C LEU A 12 3.51 17.13 24.46
N SER A 13 2.69 17.36 25.50
CA SER A 13 2.60 16.43 26.63
C SER A 13 1.93 15.09 26.26
N LEU A 14 1.07 15.09 25.24
CA LEU A 14 0.56 13.87 24.61
C LEU A 14 1.66 13.15 23.82
N VAL A 15 2.52 13.88 23.09
CA VAL A 15 3.66 13.31 22.37
C VAL A 15 4.69 12.69 23.35
N ASP A 16 4.95 13.32 24.49
CA ASP A 16 5.81 12.76 25.55
C ASP A 16 5.19 11.50 26.19
N GLN A 17 3.86 11.36 26.20
CA GLN A 17 3.20 10.08 26.57
C GLN A 17 3.41 8.97 25.53
N PHE A 18 3.75 9.32 24.28
CA PHE A 18 4.02 8.36 23.20
C PHE A 18 5.52 8.06 23.03
N GLU A 19 6.44 8.85 23.58
CA GLU A 19 7.90 8.60 23.49
C GLU A 19 8.33 7.30 24.21
N GLY A 20 7.48 6.75 25.09
CA GLY A 20 7.70 5.45 25.75
C GLY A 20 6.96 4.25 25.13
N LEU A 21 6.10 4.47 24.13
CA LEU A 21 5.37 3.39 23.41
C LEU A 21 5.97 3.10 22.04
N THR A 22 7.21 3.55 21.85
CA THR A 22 8.11 3.09 20.80
C THR A 22 8.24 1.57 20.93
N ILE A 23 7.56 0.81 20.06
CA ILE A 23 7.85 -0.51 19.43
C ILE A 23 8.62 -1.59 20.23
N GLN A 24 9.54 -1.23 21.13
CA GLN A 24 10.32 -2.07 22.02
C GLN A 24 9.52 -2.91 23.02
N LYS A 25 8.31 -2.49 23.46
CA LYS A 25 7.52 -3.29 24.43
C LYS A 25 6.71 -4.43 23.79
N TYR A 26 6.69 -4.48 22.46
CA TYR A 26 5.83 -5.36 21.68
C TYR A 26 6.63 -6.24 20.71
N LEU A 27 7.90 -6.44 21.03
CA LEU A 27 8.75 -7.43 20.37
C LEU A 27 8.38 -8.81 20.96
N LEU A 28 7.87 -9.70 20.11
CA LEU A 28 7.86 -11.14 20.38
C LEU A 28 9.26 -11.57 20.90
N PRO A 29 9.33 -12.59 21.80
CA PRO A 29 10.59 -13.19 22.22
C PRO A 29 11.49 -13.46 21.02
N GLU A 30 12.81 -13.26 21.14
CA GLU A 30 13.74 -13.33 20.00
C GLU A 30 13.68 -14.65 19.23
N GLU A 31 13.28 -15.72 19.91
CA GLU A 31 13.16 -17.09 19.42
C GLU A 31 11.97 -17.27 18.45
N ASP A 32 10.96 -16.38 18.51
CA ASP A 32 9.73 -16.40 17.71
C ASP A 32 9.71 -15.34 16.57
N ARG A 33 10.78 -14.56 16.39
CA ARG A 33 10.90 -13.53 15.34
C ARG A 33 11.15 -14.10 13.93
N LYS A 34 10.33 -15.03 13.47
CA LYS A 34 10.26 -15.30 12.03
C LYS A 34 9.31 -14.28 11.41
N ILE A 35 9.86 -13.14 10.95
CA ILE A 35 9.16 -12.28 9.98
C ILE A 35 8.90 -13.18 8.77
N PRO A 36 7.65 -13.52 8.44
CA PRO A 36 7.39 -14.39 7.32
C PRO A 36 7.90 -13.71 6.05
N GLU A 37 8.50 -14.54 5.23
CA GLU A 37 8.95 -14.14 3.91
C GLU A 37 7.73 -13.75 3.07
N ILE A 38 7.85 -12.64 2.34
CA ILE A 38 6.85 -12.26 1.35
C ILE A 38 7.02 -13.19 0.16
N LYS A 39 6.07 -14.11 0.00
CA LYS A 39 6.02 -15.10 -1.06
C LYS A 39 5.15 -14.67 -2.22
N TYR A 40 4.14 -13.84 -1.95
CA TYR A 40 3.15 -13.43 -2.92
C TYR A 40 3.01 -11.92 -3.07
N GLY A 41 2.76 -11.46 -4.29
CA GLY A 41 2.56 -10.05 -4.62
C GLY A 41 1.28 -9.82 -5.40
N PHE A 42 0.39 -8.99 -4.90
CA PHE A 42 -0.78 -8.50 -5.64
C PHE A 42 -0.42 -7.17 -6.30
N CYS A 43 -0.07 -7.22 -7.58
CA CYS A 43 0.26 -6.01 -8.33
C CYS A 43 -1.02 -5.43 -8.93
N ILE A 44 -1.35 -4.21 -8.57
CA ILE A 44 -2.60 -3.54 -8.94
C ILE A 44 -2.33 -2.27 -9.75
N ASP A 45 -3.13 -2.07 -10.76
CA ASP A 45 -3.23 -0.85 -11.54
C ASP A 45 -4.71 -0.56 -11.83
N LEU A 46 -5.05 0.71 -12.05
CA LEU A 46 -6.42 1.16 -12.21
C LEU A 46 -6.50 2.15 -13.37
N GLU A 47 -7.54 2.01 -14.18
CA GLU A 47 -7.95 3.09 -15.07
C GLU A 47 -9.12 3.84 -14.47
N ALA A 48 -9.14 5.15 -14.71
CA ALA A 48 -10.16 6.04 -14.21
C ALA A 48 -10.60 7.05 -15.29
N THR A 49 -11.81 7.57 -15.15
CA THR A 49 -12.35 8.59 -16.07
C THR A 49 -11.42 9.81 -16.13
N CYS A 50 -11.22 10.35 -17.33
CA CYS A 50 -10.34 11.52 -17.54
C CYS A 50 -10.79 12.38 -18.72
N ALA A 51 -10.24 13.60 -18.86
CA ALA A 51 -10.51 14.50 -19.99
C ALA A 51 -9.29 15.38 -20.32
N SER A 52 -9.24 15.93 -21.54
CA SER A 52 -8.14 16.75 -22.07
C SER A 52 -8.18 18.24 -21.66
N GLY A 53 -8.88 18.60 -20.58
CA GLY A 53 -9.13 19.98 -20.16
C GLY A 53 -9.37 20.11 -18.65
N PRO A 54 -10.00 21.20 -18.16
CA PRO A 54 -10.44 21.28 -16.77
C PRO A 54 -11.28 20.05 -16.44
N PHE A 55 -10.78 19.24 -15.52
CA PHE A 55 -11.41 17.99 -15.13
C PHE A 55 -11.85 18.14 -13.68
N ASP A 56 -13.15 17.99 -13.44
CA ASP A 56 -13.66 18.01 -12.08
C ASP A 56 -13.12 16.77 -11.36
N ASP A 57 -12.37 16.99 -10.29
CA ASP A 57 -11.91 15.88 -9.47
C ASP A 57 -13.10 15.06 -8.96
N ASN A 58 -14.32 15.58 -8.84
CA ASN A 58 -15.49 14.77 -8.44
C ASN A 58 -15.98 13.79 -9.52
N THR A 59 -15.54 13.91 -10.77
CA THR A 59 -15.93 13.01 -11.86
C THR A 59 -14.87 11.96 -12.19
N HIS A 60 -13.74 11.93 -11.47
CA HIS A 60 -12.72 10.88 -11.56
C HIS A 60 -13.20 9.62 -10.81
N GLU A 61 -13.72 8.63 -11.52
CA GLU A 61 -14.12 7.34 -10.96
C GLU A 61 -13.35 6.22 -11.65
N VAL A 62 -13.03 5.17 -10.89
CA VAL A 62 -12.40 3.96 -11.42
C VAL A 62 -13.34 3.31 -12.44
N ILE A 63 -12.78 2.92 -13.59
CA ILE A 63 -13.48 2.27 -14.71
C ILE A 63 -12.86 0.93 -15.11
N GLU A 64 -11.64 0.62 -14.66
CA GLU A 64 -11.03 -0.71 -14.81
C GLU A 64 -10.17 -1.01 -13.59
N ILE A 65 -10.24 -2.25 -13.10
CA ILE A 65 -9.40 -2.78 -12.02
C ILE A 65 -8.60 -3.96 -12.60
N GLY A 66 -7.28 -3.78 -12.70
CA GLY A 66 -6.35 -4.83 -13.10
C GLY A 66 -5.50 -5.28 -11.92
N VAL A 67 -5.48 -6.58 -11.64
CA VAL A 67 -4.62 -7.17 -10.60
C VAL A 67 -3.93 -8.41 -11.14
N VAL A 68 -2.64 -8.58 -10.85
CA VAL A 68 -1.94 -9.84 -11.06
C VAL A 68 -1.40 -10.39 -9.76
N LEU A 69 -1.48 -11.71 -9.61
CA LEU A 69 -0.87 -12.44 -8.50
C LEU A 69 0.49 -12.97 -8.93
N VAL A 70 1.54 -12.53 -8.23
CA VAL A 70 2.92 -12.97 -8.41
C VAL A 70 3.27 -13.99 -7.32
N ASP A 71 3.92 -15.08 -7.71
CA ASP A 71 4.57 -16.04 -6.83
C ASP A 71 6.09 -15.83 -6.96
N PHE A 72 6.71 -15.25 -5.92
CA PHE A 72 8.14 -14.90 -5.93
C PHE A 72 9.03 -16.15 -5.85
N ASP A 73 8.56 -17.23 -5.23
CA ASP A 73 9.30 -18.50 -5.16
C ASP A 73 9.35 -19.18 -6.55
N LYS A 74 8.26 -19.08 -7.33
CA LYS A 74 8.18 -19.61 -8.69
C LYS A 74 8.65 -18.65 -9.78
N ASP A 75 9.02 -17.42 -9.42
CA ASP A 75 9.46 -16.36 -10.33
C ASP A 75 8.47 -16.11 -11.49
N ASN A 76 7.16 -16.13 -11.20
CA ASN A 76 6.13 -16.01 -12.24
C ASN A 76 4.85 -15.31 -11.75
N ILE A 77 4.11 -14.73 -12.69
CA ILE A 77 2.70 -14.36 -12.51
C ILE A 77 1.88 -15.65 -12.60
N ILE A 78 1.09 -15.95 -11.57
CA ILE A 78 0.35 -17.20 -11.46
C ILE A 78 -1.15 -17.05 -11.71
N ASP A 79 -1.69 -15.83 -11.64
CA ASP A 79 -3.07 -15.54 -12.05
C ASP A 79 -3.29 -14.05 -12.31
N THR A 80 -4.41 -13.73 -12.96
CA THR A 80 -4.82 -12.38 -13.32
C THR A 80 -6.29 -12.15 -13.01
N PHE A 81 -6.63 -10.95 -12.55
CA PHE A 81 -7.98 -10.46 -12.36
C PHE A 81 -8.14 -9.15 -13.13
N ASN A 82 -9.21 -9.06 -13.92
CA ASN A 82 -9.59 -7.83 -14.60
C ASN A 82 -11.10 -7.65 -14.55
N THR A 83 -11.55 -6.45 -14.22
CA THR A 83 -12.97 -6.08 -14.36
C THR A 83 -13.09 -4.61 -14.73
N PHE A 84 -14.04 -4.31 -15.59
CA PHE A 84 -14.51 -2.94 -15.75
C PHE A 84 -15.40 -2.54 -14.57
N VAL A 85 -15.58 -1.24 -14.40
CA VAL A 85 -16.41 -0.66 -13.35
C VAL A 85 -17.31 0.41 -13.96
N LYS A 86 -18.59 0.38 -13.62
CA LYS A 86 -19.55 1.40 -14.00
C LYS A 86 -19.50 2.57 -13.00
N PRO A 87 -19.19 3.80 -13.44
CA PRO A 87 -19.20 4.98 -12.58
C PRO A 87 -20.56 5.24 -11.94
N THR A 88 -20.54 5.68 -10.68
CA THR A 88 -21.77 5.99 -9.95
C THR A 88 -22.28 7.40 -10.21
N ASN A 89 -21.37 8.37 -10.42
CA ASN A 89 -21.67 9.73 -10.82
C ASN A 89 -22.19 9.74 -12.27
N GLU A 90 -23.33 10.38 -12.49
CA GLU A 90 -23.96 10.46 -13.81
C GLU A 90 -23.06 11.13 -14.85
N ASP A 91 -22.30 12.15 -14.45
CA ASP A 91 -21.38 12.87 -15.33
C ASP A 91 -20.13 12.05 -15.70
N ALA A 92 -19.80 11.03 -14.91
CA ALA A 92 -18.68 10.12 -15.16
C ALA A 92 -19.07 8.89 -16.00
N ARG A 93 -20.38 8.61 -16.17
CA ARG A 93 -20.86 7.45 -16.92
C ARG A 93 -20.62 7.55 -18.41
N VAL A 94 -20.42 8.75 -18.96
CA VAL A 94 -20.11 8.95 -20.38
C VAL A 94 -18.62 9.26 -20.51
N LEU A 95 -17.87 8.32 -21.08
CA LEU A 95 -16.43 8.49 -21.29
C LEU A 95 -16.17 9.58 -22.32
N SER A 96 -15.28 10.50 -21.97
CA SER A 96 -14.76 11.49 -22.92
C SER A 96 -14.00 10.78 -24.05
N ASP A 97 -13.94 11.40 -25.23
CA ASP A 97 -13.11 10.89 -26.34
C ASP A 97 -11.63 10.79 -25.95
N PHE A 98 -11.16 11.70 -25.10
CA PHE A 98 -9.81 11.61 -24.55
C PHE A 98 -9.62 10.34 -23.75
N CYS A 99 -10.53 10.02 -22.82
CA CYS A 99 -10.44 8.82 -21.98
C CYS A 99 -10.46 7.55 -22.84
N LYS A 100 -11.40 7.44 -23.78
CA LYS A 100 -11.49 6.29 -24.69
C LYS A 100 -10.24 6.11 -25.53
N ASN A 101 -9.64 7.19 -26.03
CA ASN A 101 -8.43 7.13 -26.82
C ASN A 101 -7.17 6.86 -25.98
N PHE A 102 -7.15 7.36 -24.74
CA PHE A 102 -6.02 7.20 -23.83
C PHE A 102 -5.95 5.77 -23.29
N THR A 103 -7.07 5.22 -22.83
CA THR A 103 -7.12 3.88 -22.24
C THR A 103 -7.47 2.79 -23.24
N GLY A 104 -8.13 3.12 -24.35
CA GLY A 104 -8.70 2.13 -25.26
C GLY A 104 -9.99 1.46 -24.75
N ILE A 105 -10.50 1.88 -23.60
CA ILE A 105 -11.78 1.41 -23.04
C ILE A 105 -12.93 2.02 -23.83
N LYS A 106 -13.89 1.20 -24.22
CA LYS A 106 -15.07 1.64 -24.95
C LYS A 106 -16.20 1.97 -23.99
N GLN A 107 -17.18 2.74 -24.47
CA GLN A 107 -18.37 3.05 -23.69
C GLN A 107 -19.16 1.77 -23.32
N GLU A 108 -19.28 0.82 -24.26
CA GLU A 108 -19.97 -0.46 -24.06
C GLU A 108 -19.35 -1.32 -22.94
N ASP A 109 -18.04 -1.19 -22.73
CA ASP A 109 -17.30 -1.91 -21.69
C ASP A 109 -17.77 -1.48 -20.29
N ILE A 110 -18.02 -0.19 -20.07
CA ILE A 110 -18.44 0.35 -18.76
C ILE A 110 -19.97 0.40 -18.60
N ASP A 111 -20.73 0.45 -19.70
CA ASP A 111 -22.20 0.50 -19.66
C ASP A 111 -22.80 -0.76 -19.02
N SER A 112 -22.18 -1.90 -19.34
CA SER A 112 -22.55 -3.25 -18.90
C SER A 112 -21.75 -3.73 -17.67
N ALA A 113 -20.79 -2.93 -17.21
CA ALA A 113 -19.92 -3.28 -16.09
C ALA A 113 -20.65 -3.33 -14.73
N PRO A 114 -20.13 -4.13 -13.78
CA PRO A 114 -20.58 -4.08 -12.39
C PRO A 114 -20.39 -2.69 -11.76
N SER A 115 -21.15 -2.41 -10.70
CA SER A 115 -20.84 -1.25 -9.84
C SER A 115 -19.48 -1.44 -9.15
N PHE A 116 -18.90 -0.38 -8.59
CA PHE A 116 -17.64 -0.50 -7.85
C PHE A 116 -17.75 -1.48 -6.67
N ILE A 117 -18.90 -1.52 -5.98
CA ILE A 117 -19.15 -2.44 -4.87
C ILE A 117 -19.16 -3.90 -5.38
N ASP A 118 -19.84 -4.16 -6.50
CA ASP A 118 -19.90 -5.50 -7.09
C ASP A 118 -18.53 -5.91 -7.64
N ALA A 119 -17.77 -4.99 -8.24
CA ALA A 119 -16.40 -5.22 -8.69
C ALA A 119 -15.46 -5.54 -7.52
N LEU A 120 -15.65 -4.88 -6.37
CA LEU A 120 -14.91 -5.18 -5.14
C LEU A 120 -15.26 -6.57 -4.61
N GLU A 121 -16.52 -6.99 -4.72
CA GLU A 121 -16.94 -8.34 -4.34
C GLU A 121 -16.34 -9.40 -5.28
N LEU A 122 -16.26 -9.14 -6.59
CA LEU A 122 -15.54 -10.00 -7.53
C LEU A 122 -14.06 -10.11 -7.16
N LEU A 123 -13.43 -8.99 -6.75
CA LEU A 123 -12.04 -8.99 -6.29
C LEU A 123 -11.88 -9.79 -4.99
N ASN A 124 -12.77 -9.61 -4.02
CA ASN A 124 -12.78 -10.38 -2.76
C ASN A 124 -12.85 -11.88 -3.04
N GLN A 125 -13.76 -12.29 -3.91
CA GLN A 125 -13.92 -13.69 -4.31
C GLN A 125 -12.68 -14.23 -5.02
N TRP A 126 -12.06 -13.41 -5.88
CA TRP A 126 -10.83 -13.79 -6.57
C TRP A 126 -9.65 -13.95 -5.59
N VAL A 127 -9.43 -13.00 -4.67
CA VAL A 127 -8.40 -13.10 -3.63
C VAL A 127 -8.65 -14.31 -2.72
N GLY A 128 -9.91 -14.57 -2.36
CA GLY A 128 -10.30 -15.70 -1.51
C GLY A 128 -9.97 -17.09 -2.08
N LYS A 129 -9.80 -17.23 -3.40
CA LYS A 129 -9.31 -18.48 -4.03
C LYS A 129 -7.93 -18.89 -3.52
N TYR A 130 -7.18 -17.95 -2.96
CA TYR A 130 -5.79 -18.12 -2.52
C TYR A 130 -5.64 -18.23 -1.00
N ASP A 131 -6.74 -18.33 -0.26
CA ASP A 131 -6.73 -18.51 1.21
C ASP A 131 -5.83 -19.67 1.69
N ASP A 132 -5.61 -20.71 0.89
CA ASP A 132 -4.79 -21.85 1.29
C ASP A 132 -3.28 -21.63 1.14
N ILE A 133 -2.88 -20.59 0.40
CA ILE A 133 -1.46 -20.22 0.23
C ILE A 133 -1.13 -18.89 0.91
N LEU A 134 -2.13 -18.10 1.28
CA LEU A 134 -1.97 -16.79 1.90
C LEU A 134 -2.13 -16.85 3.41
N GLU A 135 -1.20 -16.21 4.11
CA GLU A 135 -1.18 -16.14 5.55
C GLU A 135 -1.11 -14.67 5.99
N PRO A 136 -2.03 -14.19 6.84
CA PRO A 136 -3.28 -14.85 7.22
C PRO A 136 -4.24 -14.95 6.02
N LYS A 137 -5.21 -15.88 6.08
CA LYS A 137 -6.20 -16.08 5.01
C LYS A 137 -7.00 -14.80 4.79
N PRO A 138 -6.95 -14.13 3.62
CA PRO A 138 -7.68 -12.89 3.36
C PRO A 138 -9.14 -12.89 3.78
N SER A 139 -9.88 -13.99 3.58
CA SER A 139 -11.30 -14.10 3.97
C SER A 139 -11.54 -14.03 5.48
N THR A 140 -10.53 -14.34 6.29
CA THR A 140 -10.62 -14.35 7.77
C THR A 140 -10.16 -13.05 8.40
N ILE A 141 -9.53 -12.17 7.61
CA ILE A 141 -8.98 -10.91 8.09
C ILE A 141 -10.14 -9.97 8.43
N LYS A 142 -10.22 -9.55 9.69
CA LYS A 142 -11.24 -8.62 10.21
C LYS A 142 -10.70 -7.22 10.34
N TYR A 143 -11.55 -6.21 10.21
CA TYR A 143 -11.17 -4.84 10.54
C TYR A 143 -10.58 -4.75 11.96
N PRO A 144 -9.53 -3.92 12.15
CA PRO A 144 -8.94 -3.71 13.46
C PRO A 144 -9.99 -3.09 14.38
N LYS A 145 -10.09 -3.61 15.60
CA LYS A 145 -10.84 -2.94 16.67
C LYS A 145 -10.06 -1.68 17.07
N THR A 146 -10.75 -0.60 17.42
CA THR A 146 -10.05 0.58 17.95
C THR A 146 -9.28 0.22 19.21
N ILE A 147 -8.19 0.92 19.53
CA ILE A 147 -7.38 0.67 20.76
C ILE A 147 -8.27 0.68 22.02
N LYS A 148 -9.35 1.48 22.03
CA LYS A 148 -10.32 1.53 23.14
C LYS A 148 -11.22 0.29 23.22
N GLU A 149 -11.51 -0.36 22.09
CA GLU A 149 -12.36 -1.55 22.02
C GLU A 149 -11.59 -2.86 22.21
N ALA A 150 -10.28 -2.82 21.99
CA ALA A 150 -9.46 -4.02 21.96
C ALA A 150 -8.98 -4.48 23.36
N GLY A 151 -8.98 -3.59 24.37
CA GLY A 151 -8.57 -3.91 25.74
C GLY A 151 -7.06 -4.16 25.89
N GLU A 152 -6.60 -4.51 27.11
CA GLU A 152 -5.18 -4.84 27.36
C GLU A 152 -4.73 -6.15 26.68
N ASP A 153 -5.69 -7.03 26.35
CA ASP A 153 -5.51 -8.31 25.67
C ASP A 153 -5.75 -8.22 24.14
N ALA A 154 -5.67 -7.01 23.57
CA ALA A 154 -5.90 -6.76 22.16
C ALA A 154 -4.98 -7.59 21.25
N ASP A 155 -5.57 -8.42 20.39
CA ASP A 155 -4.89 -8.87 19.18
C ASP A 155 -4.30 -7.65 18.47
N PHE A 156 -2.99 -7.72 18.22
CA PHE A 156 -2.22 -6.69 17.54
C PHE A 156 -2.97 -6.14 16.32
N PRO A 157 -2.98 -4.80 16.09
CA PRO A 157 -3.73 -4.22 14.98
C PRO A 157 -3.39 -4.90 13.66
N ILE A 158 -4.38 -5.05 12.76
CA ILE A 158 -4.25 -5.74 11.47
C ILE A 158 -3.01 -5.35 10.63
N TRP A 159 -2.54 -4.11 10.78
CA TRP A 159 -1.40 -3.54 10.09
C TRP A 159 -0.03 -3.94 10.69
N THR A 160 -0.07 -4.62 11.83
CA THR A 160 1.06 -5.25 12.50
C THR A 160 1.05 -6.77 12.36
N GLN A 161 -0.05 -7.36 11.85
CA GLN A 161 -0.10 -8.78 11.54
C GLN A 161 0.87 -9.09 10.40
N TYR A 162 1.72 -10.07 10.66
CA TYR A 162 2.63 -10.61 9.67
C TYR A 162 1.86 -11.23 8.50
N ARG A 163 2.29 -10.94 7.27
CA ARG A 163 1.70 -11.53 6.07
C ARG A 163 2.78 -12.14 5.20
N ASN A 164 2.47 -13.23 4.51
CA ASN A 164 3.33 -13.78 3.46
C ASN A 164 3.03 -13.16 2.07
N PHE A 165 2.19 -12.13 2.01
CA PHE A 165 1.80 -11.44 0.79
C PHE A 165 1.78 -9.93 0.96
N VAL A 166 1.87 -9.20 -0.17
CA VAL A 166 1.88 -7.74 -0.19
C VAL A 166 1.18 -7.17 -1.43
N TRP A 167 0.62 -5.97 -1.31
CA TRP A 167 0.12 -5.19 -2.45
C TRP A 167 1.23 -4.34 -3.07
N ILE A 168 1.23 -4.21 -4.40
CA ILE A 168 2.24 -3.47 -5.15
C ILE A 168 1.54 -2.59 -6.19
N SER A 169 1.85 -1.29 -6.25
CA SER A 169 1.30 -0.36 -7.23
C SER A 169 2.38 0.48 -7.91
N HIS A 170 2.05 1.13 -9.02
CA HIS A 170 2.93 2.12 -9.67
C HIS A 170 2.78 3.51 -9.05
N GLY A 171 3.11 3.60 -7.76
CA GLY A 171 2.97 4.82 -6.97
C GLY A 171 1.70 4.89 -6.16
N LEU A 172 1.53 6.00 -5.46
CA LEU A 172 0.47 6.20 -4.48
C LEU A 172 -0.90 6.46 -5.11
N ALA A 173 -0.97 6.77 -6.41
CA ALA A 173 -2.19 7.27 -7.03
C ALA A 173 -3.29 6.20 -7.07
N ASP A 174 -2.98 5.01 -7.58
CA ASP A 174 -3.98 3.97 -7.81
C ASP A 174 -4.51 3.42 -6.49
N PHE A 175 -3.59 3.04 -5.60
CA PHE A 175 -3.94 2.37 -4.36
C PHE A 175 -4.51 3.33 -3.29
N GLU A 176 -3.82 4.43 -3.00
CA GLU A 176 -4.27 5.38 -1.95
C GLU A 176 -5.34 6.32 -2.49
N ARG A 177 -5.05 7.06 -3.57
CA ARG A 177 -5.94 8.14 -4.01
C ARG A 177 -7.21 7.60 -4.67
N PHE A 178 -7.09 6.71 -5.66
CA PHE A 178 -8.23 6.33 -6.50
C PHE A 178 -9.04 5.17 -5.91
N PHE A 179 -8.41 4.10 -5.45
CA PHE A 179 -9.11 2.97 -4.85
C PHE A 179 -9.61 3.29 -3.44
N ALA A 180 -8.67 3.53 -2.51
CA ALA A 180 -8.98 3.61 -1.09
C ALA A 180 -9.65 4.92 -0.68
N MET A 181 -9.19 6.07 -1.18
CA MET A 181 -9.75 7.35 -0.74
C MET A 181 -10.96 7.77 -1.55
N LYS A 182 -10.95 7.58 -2.86
CA LYS A 182 -11.98 8.14 -3.73
C LYS A 182 -13.12 7.16 -3.95
N SER A 183 -12.83 6.00 -4.56
CA SER A 183 -13.86 5.05 -4.93
C SER A 183 -14.58 4.47 -3.71
N CYS A 184 -13.85 4.11 -2.65
CA CYS A 184 -14.45 3.67 -1.38
C CYS A 184 -15.34 4.76 -0.75
N THR A 185 -14.92 6.02 -0.75
CA THR A 185 -15.72 7.14 -0.18
C THR A 185 -16.98 7.42 -0.99
N ILE A 186 -16.85 7.51 -2.33
CA ILE A 186 -17.99 7.73 -3.23
C ILE A 186 -19.04 6.64 -3.05
N ASN A 187 -18.58 5.39 -2.98
CA ASN A 187 -19.44 4.21 -2.87
C ASN A 187 -19.83 3.88 -1.42
N LYS A 188 -19.37 4.65 -0.44
CA LYS A 188 -19.63 4.44 1.00
C LYS A 188 -19.32 3.01 1.46
N THR A 189 -18.25 2.44 0.92
CA THR A 189 -17.77 1.09 1.25
C THR A 189 -16.39 1.19 1.90
N PRO A 190 -16.07 0.40 2.93
CA PRO A 190 -14.72 0.37 3.47
C PRO A 190 -13.76 -0.37 2.53
N LEU A 191 -12.46 -0.04 2.62
CA LEU A 191 -11.41 -0.80 1.93
C LEU A 191 -11.33 -2.22 2.51
N PRO A 192 -11.20 -3.30 1.71
CA PRO A 192 -11.08 -4.65 2.24
C PRO A 192 -9.95 -4.79 3.27
N PRO A 193 -10.15 -5.51 4.39
CA PRO A 193 -9.15 -5.60 5.46
C PRO A 193 -7.78 -6.12 5.00
N TYR A 194 -7.75 -7.04 4.04
CA TYR A 194 -6.52 -7.61 3.48
C TYR A 194 -5.70 -6.61 2.65
N MET A 195 -6.25 -5.44 2.34
CA MET A 195 -5.55 -4.34 1.65
C MET A 195 -5.01 -3.28 2.63
N LEU A 196 -5.41 -3.34 3.91
CA LEU A 196 -4.91 -2.42 4.96
C LEU A 196 -3.48 -2.77 5.36
N GLY A 197 -2.75 -1.76 5.84
CA GLY A 197 -1.38 -1.91 6.32
C GLY A 197 -0.34 -1.53 5.28
N ARG A 198 0.80 -2.21 5.32
CA ARG A 198 1.95 -1.89 4.46
C ARG A 198 1.75 -2.42 3.04
N TYR A 199 2.15 -1.60 2.07
CA TYR A 199 2.22 -1.99 0.66
C TYR A 199 3.50 -1.45 0.02
N VAL A 200 3.76 -1.81 -1.24
CA VAL A 200 4.96 -1.42 -1.99
C VAL A 200 4.62 -0.48 -3.14
N ASP A 201 5.15 0.73 -3.07
CA ASP A 201 5.34 1.61 -4.21
C ASP A 201 6.53 1.10 -5.05
N SER A 202 6.22 0.58 -6.24
CA SER A 202 7.22 0.01 -7.15
C SER A 202 8.26 1.04 -7.62
N MET A 203 7.93 2.34 -7.71
CA MET A 203 8.90 3.37 -8.07
C MET A 203 9.97 3.52 -7.00
N GLN A 204 9.57 3.50 -5.73
CA GLN A 204 10.50 3.59 -4.61
C GLN A 204 11.31 2.30 -4.44
N HIS A 205 10.71 1.13 -4.67
CA HIS A 205 11.46 -0.15 -4.72
C HIS A 205 12.48 -0.17 -5.85
N PHE A 206 12.15 0.44 -6.99
CA PHE A 206 13.09 0.62 -8.08
C PHE A 206 14.23 1.57 -7.71
N SER A 207 13.95 2.71 -7.08
CA SER A 207 14.98 3.63 -6.57
C SER A 207 15.90 2.92 -5.58
N ALA A 208 15.36 2.11 -4.69
CA ALA A 208 16.10 1.26 -3.75
C ALA A 208 17.06 0.31 -4.47
N ALA A 209 16.54 -0.48 -5.42
CA ALA A 209 17.30 -1.49 -6.14
C ALA A 209 18.45 -0.92 -6.98
N TYR A 210 18.30 0.31 -7.47
CA TYR A 210 19.30 0.98 -8.29
C TYR A 210 20.06 2.10 -7.56
N ARG A 211 19.81 2.29 -6.25
CA ARG A 211 20.42 3.34 -5.41
C ARG A 211 20.27 4.74 -6.03
N LEU A 212 19.08 5.06 -6.52
CA LEU A 212 18.77 6.33 -7.17
C LEU A 212 18.24 7.34 -6.16
N TYR A 213 18.68 8.60 -6.28
CA TYR A 213 18.17 9.70 -5.45
C TYR A 213 16.76 10.15 -5.80
N ARG A 214 16.37 10.03 -7.08
CA ARG A 214 15.00 10.32 -7.51
C ARG A 214 14.08 9.16 -7.14
N THR A 215 12.88 9.49 -6.68
CA THR A 215 11.86 8.53 -6.25
C THR A 215 10.69 8.41 -7.22
N ARG A 216 10.62 9.27 -8.25
CA ARG A 216 9.58 9.26 -9.27
C ARG A 216 10.14 8.70 -10.58
N HIS A 217 9.46 7.69 -11.11
CA HIS A 217 9.84 6.99 -12.33
C HIS A 217 8.59 6.65 -13.13
N THR A 218 8.61 6.90 -14.43
CA THR A 218 7.52 6.44 -15.28
C THR A 218 7.66 4.94 -15.55
N MET A 219 6.54 4.29 -15.89
CA MET A 219 6.52 2.91 -16.31
C MET A 219 7.51 2.65 -17.46
N GLN A 220 7.58 3.56 -18.44
CA GLN A 220 8.49 3.43 -19.58
C GLN A 220 9.96 3.46 -19.16
N HIS A 221 10.30 4.35 -18.22
CA HIS A 221 11.66 4.44 -17.71
C HIS A 221 12.07 3.15 -16.96
N MET A 222 11.19 2.62 -16.11
CA MET A 222 11.47 1.39 -15.36
C MET A 222 11.57 0.17 -16.28
N CYS A 223 10.61 0.01 -17.19
CA CYS A 223 10.59 -1.08 -18.17
C CYS A 223 11.83 -1.06 -19.07
N SER A 224 12.22 0.12 -19.57
CA SER A 224 13.45 0.28 -20.36
C SER A 224 14.68 -0.15 -19.57
N LYS A 225 14.83 0.28 -18.31
CA LYS A 225 15.99 -0.08 -17.48
C LYS A 225 16.06 -1.57 -17.13
N LEU A 226 14.89 -2.21 -17.05
CA LEU A 226 14.75 -3.63 -16.69
C LEU A 226 14.67 -4.56 -17.92
N ASN A 227 14.72 -4.02 -19.13
CA ASN A 227 14.52 -4.75 -20.39
C ASN A 227 13.18 -5.53 -20.38
N ILE A 228 12.09 -4.82 -20.05
CA ILE A 228 10.72 -5.34 -20.11
C ILE A 228 10.02 -4.69 -21.31
N PRO A 229 9.51 -5.46 -22.28
CA PRO A 229 8.73 -4.90 -23.38
C PRO A 229 7.39 -4.40 -22.86
N ILE A 230 7.02 -3.19 -23.28
CA ILE A 230 5.74 -2.57 -22.96
C ILE A 230 4.74 -3.00 -24.02
N VAL A 231 3.60 -3.49 -23.59
CA VAL A 231 2.49 -3.90 -24.45
C VAL A 231 1.25 -3.20 -23.91
N ASN A 232 0.52 -2.52 -24.80
CA ASN A 232 -0.81 -1.97 -24.53
C ASN A 232 -0.95 -1.17 -23.23
N GLN A 233 -0.11 -0.15 -23.09
CA GLN A 233 -0.13 0.75 -21.93
C GLN A 233 -1.46 1.50 -21.82
N HIS A 234 -1.89 1.82 -20.59
CA HIS A 234 -3.16 2.43 -20.23
C HIS A 234 -4.36 1.47 -20.28
N ARG A 235 -4.06 0.18 -20.07
CA ARG A 235 -5.03 -0.84 -19.72
C ARG A 235 -4.62 -1.40 -18.39
N ALA A 236 -5.53 -1.39 -17.42
CA ALA A 236 -5.20 -1.69 -16.03
C ALA A 236 -4.54 -3.06 -15.89
N ILE A 237 -5.03 -4.08 -16.61
CA ILE A 237 -4.45 -5.42 -16.53
C ILE A 237 -3.05 -5.50 -17.15
N ASP A 238 -2.82 -4.82 -18.28
CA ASP A 238 -1.53 -4.84 -18.96
C ASP A 238 -0.46 -4.09 -18.14
N ASP A 239 -0.85 -2.96 -17.55
CA ASP A 239 0.02 -2.21 -16.63
C ASP A 239 0.27 -2.97 -15.32
N ALA A 240 -0.72 -3.67 -14.76
CA ALA A 240 -0.53 -4.58 -13.64
C ALA A 240 0.46 -5.71 -13.96
N ILE A 241 0.41 -6.28 -15.17
CA ILE A 241 1.40 -7.26 -15.66
C ILE A 241 2.80 -6.65 -15.70
N LEU A 242 2.95 -5.40 -16.15
CA LEU A 242 4.23 -4.69 -16.12
C LEU A 242 4.74 -4.50 -14.69
N ILE A 243 3.89 -4.10 -13.75
CA ILE A 243 4.23 -4.00 -12.33
C ILE A 243 4.68 -5.35 -11.79
N GLY A 244 3.99 -6.45 -12.11
CA GLY A 244 4.37 -7.80 -11.70
C GLY A 244 5.75 -8.22 -12.24
N LYS A 245 6.01 -7.97 -13.52
CA LYS A 245 7.33 -8.23 -14.15
C LYS A 245 8.44 -7.38 -13.53
N ILE A 246 8.14 -6.13 -13.18
CA ILE A 246 9.05 -5.25 -12.46
C ILE A 246 9.35 -5.83 -11.07
N ALA A 247 8.31 -6.19 -10.30
CA ALA A 247 8.46 -6.74 -8.96
C ALA A 247 9.34 -7.99 -8.95
N LEU A 248 9.10 -8.94 -9.86
CA LEU A 248 9.92 -10.14 -10.05
C LEU A 248 11.41 -9.82 -10.29
N LYS A 249 11.71 -8.80 -11.11
CA LYS A 249 13.10 -8.40 -11.38
C LYS A 249 13.73 -7.62 -10.23
N LEU A 250 12.94 -6.84 -9.49
CA LEU A 250 13.43 -6.06 -8.35
C LEU A 250 13.68 -6.94 -7.12
N GLU A 251 12.87 -7.96 -6.88
CA GLU A 251 13.04 -8.91 -5.77
C GLU A 251 14.42 -9.56 -5.78
N LYS A 252 14.91 -9.91 -6.98
CA LYS A 252 16.26 -10.48 -7.20
C LYS A 252 17.40 -9.52 -6.85
N LYS A 253 17.12 -8.21 -6.68
CA LYS A 253 18.11 -7.17 -6.35
C LYS A 253 17.99 -6.72 -4.91
N VAL A 254 16.77 -6.42 -4.47
CA VAL A 254 16.44 -5.95 -3.12
C VAL A 254 15.14 -6.62 -2.70
N PRO A 255 15.14 -7.41 -1.60
CA PRO A 255 13.94 -8.10 -1.15
C PRO A 255 12.79 -7.14 -0.83
N LEU A 256 11.56 -7.54 -1.17
CA LEU A 256 10.33 -6.75 -1.01
C LEU A 256 10.05 -6.41 0.45
N ARG A 257 10.42 -7.30 1.38
CA ARG A 257 10.30 -7.04 2.83
C ARG A 257 11.09 -5.80 3.29
N VAL A 258 12.17 -5.47 2.60
CA VAL A 258 13.00 -4.27 2.85
C VAL A 258 12.36 -3.03 2.22
N SER A 259 11.50 -3.22 1.24
CA SER A 259 10.90 -2.18 0.41
C SER A 259 9.44 -1.87 0.76
N LEU A 260 8.91 -2.40 1.87
CA LEU A 260 7.64 -1.97 2.44
C LEU A 260 7.75 -0.48 2.79
N ASN A 261 7.22 0.38 1.92
CA ASN A 261 7.55 1.80 1.85
C ASN A 261 6.33 2.73 1.87
N ALA A 262 5.13 2.16 1.92
CA ALA A 262 3.88 2.90 2.03
C ALA A 262 2.88 2.18 2.95
N PHE A 263 1.85 2.90 3.41
CA PHE A 263 0.96 2.44 4.47
C PHE A 263 -0.44 3.03 4.37
N ILE A 264 -1.46 2.17 4.46
CA ILE A 264 -2.87 2.57 4.50
C ILE A 264 -3.51 2.17 5.83
N ASP A 265 -4.14 3.14 6.48
CA ASP A 265 -4.95 2.95 7.68
C ASP A 265 -6.17 3.88 7.63
N MET A 266 -7.34 3.33 7.94
CA MET A 266 -8.64 4.00 7.87
C MET A 266 -8.82 5.05 8.98
N ASP A 267 -8.05 4.98 10.07
CA ASP A 267 -8.15 5.90 11.21
C ASP A 267 -7.29 7.18 11.06
N SER A 268 -6.52 7.30 9.99
CA SER A 268 -5.71 8.51 9.78
C SER A 268 -6.62 9.75 9.62
N PRO A 269 -6.29 10.91 10.21
CA PRO A 269 -7.10 12.14 10.10
C PRO A 269 -7.41 12.57 8.65
N ALA A 270 -6.60 12.12 7.68
CA ALA A 270 -6.87 12.25 6.25
C ALA A 270 -8.21 11.63 5.83
N TYR A 271 -8.67 10.56 6.50
CA TYR A 271 -9.92 9.86 6.21
C TYR A 271 -11.11 10.40 7.02
N SER A 272 -10.87 11.30 7.99
CA SER A 272 -11.89 11.89 8.87
C SER A 272 -12.54 13.19 8.35
N GLY A 273 -12.20 13.62 7.13
CA GLY A 273 -12.78 14.80 6.48
C GLY A 273 -12.41 16.16 7.10
N LYS A 274 -11.52 16.22 8.09
CA LYS A 274 -11.12 17.48 8.76
C LYS A 274 -9.95 18.22 8.11
N PHE A 275 -9.20 17.57 7.22
CA PHE A 275 -8.14 18.19 6.43
C PHE A 275 -8.29 17.75 4.99
N GLY A 276 -8.18 18.69 4.05
CA GLY A 276 -7.93 18.35 2.65
C GLY A 276 -6.74 17.41 2.60
N THR A 277 -6.96 16.21 2.09
CA THR A 277 -6.08 15.04 2.31
C THR A 277 -4.70 15.20 1.69
N PHE A 278 -4.58 16.07 0.68
CA PHE A 278 -3.32 16.47 0.08
C PHE A 278 -2.47 17.34 1.04
N ASP A 279 -3.10 18.18 1.84
CA ASP A 279 -2.42 19.07 2.80
C ASP A 279 -1.97 18.32 4.06
N TYR A 280 -2.59 17.21 4.47
CA TYR A 280 -2.13 16.46 5.64
C TYR A 280 -0.75 15.81 5.42
N TYR A 281 -0.53 15.21 4.24
CA TYR A 281 0.75 14.60 3.89
C TYR A 281 1.82 15.61 3.43
N LEU A 282 1.42 16.83 3.02
CA LEU A 282 2.33 17.95 2.74
C LEU A 282 2.68 18.77 3.99
N SER A 283 1.75 18.91 4.95
CA SER A 283 1.91 19.77 6.13
C SER A 283 2.76 19.15 7.22
N LYS A 284 2.90 17.82 7.27
CA LYS A 284 4.00 17.21 8.00
C LYS A 284 5.25 17.26 7.13
N ASP A 285 6.28 17.92 7.65
CA ASP A 285 7.68 17.97 7.19
C ASP A 285 8.37 16.59 6.96
N ILE A 286 7.62 15.51 6.75
CA ILE A 286 8.08 14.14 6.49
C ILE A 286 8.94 14.06 5.22
N ARG A 287 8.80 15.00 4.28
CA ARG A 287 9.70 15.09 3.12
C ARG A 287 11.02 15.83 3.36
N LYS A 288 11.23 16.52 4.48
CA LYS A 288 12.36 17.46 4.62
C LYS A 288 13.31 17.27 5.79
N LYS A 289 13.13 16.27 6.67
CA LYS A 289 14.16 15.93 7.65
C LYS A 289 14.44 14.43 7.70
N ASP A 290 15.51 14.07 7.00
CA ASP A 290 16.36 12.90 7.28
C ASP A 290 15.69 11.52 7.34
N PHE A 291 14.84 11.16 6.37
CA PHE A 291 14.90 9.77 5.86
C PHE A 291 16.11 9.65 4.93
N ARG A 292 17.30 9.80 5.52
CA ARG A 292 18.48 9.19 4.93
C ARG A 292 18.22 7.70 4.98
N TYR A 293 18.25 7.11 3.80
CA TYR A 293 18.43 5.69 3.62
C TYR A 293 19.51 5.19 4.59
N THR A 294 19.12 4.62 5.74
CA THR A 294 19.96 3.63 6.40
C THR A 294 19.61 2.33 5.70
N PRO A 295 20.53 1.76 4.90
CA PRO A 295 20.38 0.38 4.48
C PRO A 295 20.12 -0.43 5.75
N VAL A 296 19.23 -1.42 5.68
CA VAL A 296 19.24 -2.50 6.66
C VAL A 296 20.67 -3.05 6.61
N GLU A 297 21.49 -2.65 7.58
CA GLU A 297 22.80 -3.25 7.77
C GLU A 297 22.52 -4.75 7.93
N THR A 298 22.98 -5.47 6.91
CA THR A 298 23.36 -6.88 7.01
C THR A 298 23.73 -7.21 8.44
N TYR A 299 23.08 -8.23 9.02
CA TYR A 299 23.52 -8.84 10.26
C TYR A 299 25.03 -9.09 10.21
N SER A 300 25.82 -8.24 10.83
CA SER A 300 27.19 -8.53 11.20
C SER A 300 27.16 -8.95 12.67
N VAL A 301 27.12 -10.27 12.85
CA VAL A 301 27.61 -10.95 14.05
C VAL A 301 28.93 -10.29 14.46
N HIS A 302 28.95 -9.58 15.58
CA HIS A 302 30.17 -9.21 16.28
C HIS A 302 30.08 -9.73 17.71
N TYR A 303 30.61 -10.95 17.90
CA TYR A 303 31.15 -11.38 19.16
C TYR A 303 32.16 -10.34 19.66
N LYS A 304 31.95 -9.80 20.86
CA LYS A 304 33.03 -9.35 21.73
C LYS A 304 32.56 -9.37 23.19
N THR A 305 32.81 -10.53 23.80
CA THR A 305 33.42 -10.69 25.12
C THR A 305 33.25 -9.53 26.12
N ASN A 306 32.44 -9.76 27.16
CA ASN A 306 32.86 -9.49 28.53
C ASN A 306 32.12 -10.43 29.50
N VAL A 307 32.73 -11.61 29.64
CA VAL A 307 32.99 -12.35 30.87
C VAL A 307 32.26 -11.85 32.12
N LEU A 308 31.36 -12.72 32.60
CA LEU A 308 31.00 -12.93 34.01
C LEU A 308 32.12 -12.59 35.01
N LYS A 309 31.85 -11.67 35.94
CA LYS A 309 32.33 -11.59 37.34
C LYS A 309 31.76 -10.29 37.90
N LYS A 310 31.01 -10.20 38.98
CA LYS A 310 30.80 -11.09 40.13
C LYS A 310 29.52 -10.63 40.83
N MET A 311 28.65 -11.58 41.17
CA MET A 311 27.98 -11.51 42.47
C MET A 311 29.07 -11.48 43.56
N SER A 312 28.97 -10.57 44.53
CA SER A 312 28.80 -10.93 45.94
C SER A 312 29.09 -9.75 46.87
N LYS A 313 28.12 -9.47 47.74
CA LYS A 313 28.25 -9.34 49.21
C LYS A 313 29.17 -8.24 49.78
N ARG A 314 28.52 -7.48 50.70
CA ARG A 314 29.05 -6.90 51.96
C ARG A 314 30.06 -5.77 51.73
N LYS A 315 29.97 -4.62 52.39
CA LYS A 315 29.37 -4.18 53.65
C LYS A 315 29.03 -2.70 53.49
#